data_AF-A0A6N2EH49-F1
#
_entry.id   AF-A0A6N2EH49-F1
#
_cell.length_a   1.000
_cell.length_b   1.000
_cell.length_c   1.000
_cell.angle_alpha   90.00
_cell.angle_beta   90.00
_cell.angle_gamma   90.00
#
_symmetry.space_group_name_H-M   'P 1'
#
loop_
_entity.id
_entity.type
_entity.pdbx_description
1 polymer ?
#
loop_
_entity_poly.entity_id
_entity_poly.type
_entity_poly.pdbx_seq_one_letter_code
_entity_poly.pdbx_strand_id
1 'polypeptide(L)' 'SGHPLTLRRREGYDHSYFFVASFIDDHLRHHAAALLGAAT' A
#
# COMPACT_ATOMS: atom_id res chain seq x y z
N SER A 1 -4.06 5.28 18.35
CA SER A 1 -4.77 4.37 17.43
C SER A 1 -6.02 5.09 16.93
N GLY A 2 -6.25 5.14 15.61
CA GLY A 2 -7.33 5.97 15.02
C GLY A 2 -7.04 6.55 13.62
N HIS A 3 -5.94 6.17 12.98
CA HIS A 3 -5.66 6.60 11.61
C HIS A 3 -6.58 5.89 10.62
N PRO A 4 -7.05 6.58 9.56
CA PRO A 4 -7.86 5.96 8.53
C PRO A 4 -7.07 4.84 7.83
N LEU A 5 -7.69 3.67 7.71
CA LEU A 5 -7.11 2.50 7.07
C LEU A 5 -7.87 2.18 5.79
N THR A 6 -7.14 2.09 4.68
CA THR A 6 -7.66 1.44 3.47
C THR A 6 -7.26 -0.03 3.49
N LEU A 7 -8.19 -0.92 3.84
CA LEU A 7 -7.95 -2.36 3.88
C LEU A 7 -8.31 -3.02 2.56
N ARG A 8 -7.36 -3.74 1.95
CA ARG A 8 -7.58 -4.53 0.73
C ARG A 8 -7.12 -5.97 0.95
N ARG A 9 -8.09 -6.88 1.12
CA ARG A 9 -7.81 -8.32 1.25
C ARG A 9 -7.61 -8.93 -0.13
N ARG A 10 -6.65 -9.85 -0.23
CA ARG A 10 -6.23 -10.52 -1.46
C ARG A 10 -6.36 -12.03 -1.23
N GLU A 11 -7.49 -12.62 -1.65
CA GLU A 11 -7.75 -14.05 -1.51
C GLU A 11 -7.03 -14.85 -2.60
N GLY A 12 -6.56 -16.06 -2.28
CA GLY A 12 -5.90 -16.96 -3.23
C GLY A 12 -4.45 -16.58 -3.57
N TYR A 13 -3.94 -15.51 -2.96
CA TYR A 13 -2.56 -15.10 -3.14
C TYR A 13 -1.66 -15.65 -2.04
N ASP A 14 -0.43 -16.01 -2.42
CA ASP A 14 0.56 -16.49 -1.48
C ASP A 14 1.30 -15.33 -0.77
N HIS A 15 2.07 -15.68 0.26
CA HIS A 15 2.92 -14.72 0.98
C HIS A 15 4.31 -14.59 0.34
N SER A 16 4.42 -14.82 -0.98
CA SER A 16 5.70 -14.68 -1.68
C SER A 16 6.02 -13.21 -1.90
N TYR A 17 7.31 -12.88 -1.91
CA TYR A 17 7.77 -11.55 -2.31
C TYR A 17 7.41 -11.22 -3.76
N PHE A 18 7.31 -12.23 -4.63
CA PHE A 18 6.86 -12.04 -6.00
C PHE A 18 5.43 -11.49 -6.05
N PHE A 19 4.53 -12.07 -5.26
CA PHE A 19 3.17 -11.56 -5.20
C PHE A 19 3.09 -10.20 -4.49
N VAL A 20 3.80 -10.02 -3.38
CA VAL A 20 3.86 -8.71 -2.67
C VAL A 20 4.33 -7.60 -3.59
N ALA A 21 5.33 -7.87 -4.43
CA ALA A 21 5.84 -6.91 -5.41
C ALA A 21 4.78 -6.46 -6.42
N SER A 22 3.75 -7.26 -6.70
CA SER A 22 2.69 -6.91 -7.66
C SER A 22 1.82 -5.71 -7.23
N PHE A 23 1.86 -5.31 -5.96
CA PHE A 23 1.11 -4.16 -5.43
C PHE A 23 1.96 -3.20 -4.59
N ILE A 24 3.28 -3.39 -4.54
CA ILE A 24 4.16 -2.55 -3.71
C ILE A 24 4.21 -1.09 -4.20
N ASP A 25 4.06 -0.84 -5.50
CA ASP A 25 4.05 0.52 -6.08
C ASP A 25 2.97 1.41 -5.45
N ASP A 26 1.76 0.89 -5.29
CA ASP A 26 0.65 1.64 -4.67
C ASP A 26 0.93 1.97 -3.19
N HIS A 27 1.57 1.05 -2.47
CA HIS A 27 1.99 1.27 -1.09
C HIS A 27 3.07 2.36 -0.98
N LEU A 28 4.04 2.35 -1.89
CA LEU A 28 5.09 3.37 -1.95
C LEU A 28 4.52 4.74 -2.31
N ARG A 29 3.56 4.82 -3.25
CA ARG A 29 2.87 6.09 -3.58
C ARG A 29 2.11 6.67 -2.39
N HIS A 30 1.43 5.83 -1.60
CA HIS A 30 0.76 6.26 -0.37
C HIS A 30 1.75 6.94 0.60
N HIS A 31 2.91 6.31 0.83
CA HIS A 31 3.94 6.88 1.70
C HIS A 31 4.60 8.12 1.10
N ALA A 32 4.84 8.14 -0.20
CA ALA A 32 5.39 9.31 -0.88
C ALA A 32 4.46 10.53 -0.75
N ALA A 33 3.15 10.34 -0.91
CA ALA A 33 2.16 11.40 -0.72
C ALA A 33 2.16 11.94 0.73
N ALA A 34 2.33 11.05 1.72
CA ALA A 34 2.41 11.45 3.12
C ALA A 34 3.72 12.17 3.48
N LEU A 35 4.85 11.75 2.89
CA LEU A 35 6.18 12.29 3.21
C LEU A 35 6.50 13.59 2.46
N LEU A 36 6.09 13.69 1.20
CA LEU A 36 6.39 14.85 0.35
C LEU A 36 5.33 15.95 0.47
N GLY A 37 4.20 15.67 1.13
CA GLY A 37 3.02 16.51 1.12
C GLY A 37 2.33 16.43 -0.24
N ALA A 38 1.12 15.87 -0.29
CA ALA A 38 0.37 15.80 -1.52
C ALA A 38 0.13 17.23 -2.06
N ALA A 39 0.59 17.50 -3.28
CA ALA A 39 0.02 18.58 -4.07
C ALA A 39 -1.48 18.26 -4.19
N THR A 40 -2.30 19.11 -3.58
CA THR A 40 -3.77 19.08 -3.63
C THR A 40 -4.27 19.06 -5.07
#